data_AF-A0A222EYH9-F1
#
_entry.id   AF-A0A222EYH9-F1
#
_cell.length_a   1.000
_cell.length_b   1.000
_cell.length_c   1.000
_cell.angle_alpha   90.00
_cell.angle_beta   90.00
_cell.angle_gamma   90.00
#
_symmetry.space_group_name_H-M   'P 1'
#
loop_
_entity.id
_entity.type
_entity.pdbx_description
1 polymer ?
#
loop_
_entity_poly.entity_id
_entity_poly.type
_entity_poly.pdbx_seq_one_letter_code
_entity_poly.pdbx_strand_id
1 'polypeptide(L)'
;MRHLLVFALVLFAAPALADNDPNRPTDKIAADLGVEETVFIDCFKPVNPEPGKYPAGAQQRANKAILLPCLQAANPDITNDLLDTVMDRYRPEGAFRK
;
A
#
# COMPACT_ATOMS: atom_id res chain seq x y z
N MET A 1 -41.36 -32.87 5.61
CA MET A 1 -40.49 -32.19 4.61
C MET A 1 -40.47 -30.70 4.92
N ARG A 2 -39.28 -30.11 5.11
CA ARG A 2 -38.83 -28.85 4.47
C ARG A 2 -37.55 -28.37 5.18
N HIS A 3 -36.42 -28.91 4.76
CA HIS A 3 -35.11 -28.40 5.14
C HIS A 3 -34.93 -27.03 4.48
N LEU A 4 -34.82 -25.97 5.28
CA LEU A 4 -34.47 -24.63 4.81
C LEU A 4 -32.94 -24.59 4.68
N LEU A 5 -32.45 -24.79 3.45
CA LEU A 5 -31.07 -24.56 3.06
C LEU A 5 -30.86 -23.05 2.94
N VAL A 6 -30.13 -22.46 3.90
CA VAL A 6 -29.63 -21.09 3.80
C VAL A 6 -28.31 -21.15 3.02
N PHE A 7 -28.35 -20.77 1.75
CA PHE A 7 -27.15 -20.54 0.96
C PHE A 7 -26.49 -19.24 1.42
N ALA A 8 -25.39 -19.36 2.17
CA ALA A 8 -24.52 -18.24 2.46
C ALA A 8 -23.76 -17.87 1.18
N LEU A 9 -24.14 -16.75 0.57
CA LEU A 9 -23.44 -16.18 -0.58
C LEU A 9 -22.13 -15.55 -0.08
N VAL A 10 -21.02 -16.27 -0.20
CA VAL A 10 -19.69 -15.72 0.05
C VAL A 10 -19.32 -14.86 -1.15
N LEU A 11 -19.47 -13.54 -1.00
CA LEU A 11 -18.94 -12.57 -1.95
C LEU A 11 -17.41 -12.62 -1.88
N PHE A 12 -16.78 -13.34 -2.81
CA PHE A 12 -15.37 -13.18 -3.11
C PHE A 12 -15.18 -11.79 -3.71
N ALA A 13 -14.77 -10.84 -2.87
CA ALA A 13 -14.19 -9.59 -3.36
C ALA A 13 -12.91 -9.95 -4.10
N ALA A 14 -12.93 -9.81 -5.44
CA ALA A 14 -11.73 -9.89 -6.23
C ALA A 14 -10.72 -8.88 -5.66
N PRO A 15 -9.43 -9.24 -5.51
CA PRO A 15 -8.42 -8.26 -5.14
C PRO A 15 -8.46 -7.19 -6.20
N ALA A 16 -8.81 -5.96 -5.79
CA ALA A 16 -8.50 -4.79 -6.61
C ALA A 16 -7.01 -4.90 -6.90
N LEU A 17 -6.66 -5.07 -8.17
CA LEU A 17 -5.27 -5.05 -8.60
C LEU A 17 -4.66 -3.81 -7.98
N ALA A 18 -3.65 -4.02 -7.15
CA ALA A 18 -2.83 -2.94 -6.62
C ALA A 18 -2.58 -1.97 -7.77
N ASP A 19 -2.77 -0.67 -7.51
CA ASP A 19 -2.31 0.45 -8.32
C ASP A 19 -0.82 0.25 -8.64
N ASN A 20 -0.55 -0.64 -9.61
CA ASN A 20 0.69 -0.81 -10.33
C ASN A 20 0.74 0.37 -11.29
N ASP A 21 0.72 1.59 -10.76
CA ASP A 21 0.98 2.78 -11.55
C ASP A 21 2.39 2.59 -12.12
N PRO A 22 2.53 2.27 -13.42
CA PRO A 22 3.82 1.98 -14.02
C PRO A 22 4.71 3.24 -14.04
N ASN A 23 4.18 4.40 -13.64
CA ASN A 23 4.88 5.67 -13.58
C ASN A 23 5.42 6.01 -12.19
N ARG A 24 5.19 5.18 -11.15
CA ARG A 24 5.76 5.45 -9.83
C ARG A 24 7.28 5.18 -9.86
N PRO A 25 8.14 6.16 -9.57
CA PRO A 25 9.60 6.00 -9.63
C PRO A 25 10.09 5.21 -8.41
N THR A 26 10.02 3.87 -8.49
CA THR A 26 10.36 2.93 -7.41
C THR A 26 11.83 3.04 -6.99
N ASP A 27 12.71 3.25 -7.97
CA ASP A 27 14.13 3.53 -7.79
C ASP A 27 14.38 4.72 -6.86
N LYS A 28 13.69 5.84 -7.11
CA LYS A 28 13.84 7.08 -6.32
C LYS A 28 13.24 6.96 -4.93
N ILE A 29 12.08 6.30 -4.82
CA ILE A 29 11.43 6.05 -3.52
C ILE A 29 12.33 5.19 -2.63
N ALA A 30 12.86 4.09 -3.18
CA ALA A 30 13.73 3.19 -2.45
C ALA A 30 15.02 3.89 -2.00
N ALA A 31 15.64 4.68 -2.89
CA ALA A 31 16.80 5.50 -2.55
C ALA A 31 16.54 6.48 -1.40
N ASP A 32 15.41 7.21 -1.44
CA ASP A 32 15.03 8.16 -0.39
C ASP A 32 14.68 7.48 0.95
N LEU A 33 14.27 6.20 0.92
CA LEU A 33 14.03 5.38 2.11
C LEU A 33 15.28 4.64 2.59
N GLY A 34 16.39 4.69 1.85
CA GLY A 34 17.61 3.97 2.18
C GLY A 34 17.47 2.45 2.12
N VAL A 35 16.71 1.94 1.14
CA VAL A 35 16.55 0.50 0.89
C VAL A 35 16.83 0.18 -0.58
N GLU A 36 17.13 -1.08 -0.88
CA GLU A 36 17.22 -1.56 -2.27
C GLU A 36 15.86 -1.46 -2.96
N GLU A 37 15.85 -1.12 -4.26
CA GLU A 37 14.61 -1.01 -5.05
C GLU A 37 13.81 -2.32 -5.04
N THR A 38 14.50 -3.45 -5.15
CA THR A 38 13.88 -4.78 -5.11
C THR A 38 13.17 -5.05 -3.79
N VAL A 39 13.74 -4.63 -2.66
CA VAL A 39 13.12 -4.72 -1.34
C VAL A 39 11.86 -3.87 -1.27
N PHE A 40 11.91 -2.63 -1.79
CA PHE A 40 10.73 -1.76 -1.84
C PHE A 40 9.60 -2.41 -2.65
N ILE A 41 9.90 -2.91 -3.86
CA ILE A 41 8.92 -3.58 -4.73
C ILE A 41 8.32 -4.80 -4.01
N ASP A 42 9.16 -5.64 -3.38
CA ASP A 42 8.71 -6.84 -2.68
C ASP A 42 7.80 -6.51 -1.48
N CYS A 43 8.17 -5.51 -0.69
CA CYS A 43 7.36 -5.03 0.42
C CYS A 43 6.04 -4.38 -0.04
N PHE A 44 6.00 -3.83 -1.26
CA PHE A 44 4.82 -3.17 -1.81
C PHE A 44 3.81 -4.15 -2.44
N LYS A 45 4.26 -5.32 -2.95
CA LYS A 45 3.39 -6.36 -3.55
C LYS A 45 2.12 -6.70 -2.76
N PRO A 46 2.13 -6.89 -1.43
CA PRO A 46 0.92 -7.21 -0.66
C PRO A 46 0.04 -6.00 -0.33
N VAL A 47 0.48 -4.77 -0.65
CA VAL A 47 -0.26 -3.54 -0.37
C VAL A 47 -1.39 -3.40 -1.40
N ASN A 48 -2.58 -3.00 -0.94
CA ASN A 48 -3.73 -2.76 -1.80
C ASN A 48 -4.06 -1.26 -1.84
N PRO A 49 -3.33 -0.45 -2.63
CA PRO A 49 -3.62 0.98 -2.79
C PRO A 49 -4.98 1.20 -3.46
N GLU A 50 -5.70 2.25 -3.05
CA GLU A 50 -7.01 2.55 -3.64
C GLU A 50 -6.89 3.07 -5.07
N PRO A 51 -7.82 2.69 -5.97
CA PRO A 51 -7.87 3.19 -7.35
C PRO A 51 -8.31 4.66 -7.47
N GLY A 52 -8.51 5.35 -6.34
CA GLY A 52 -8.71 6.79 -6.28
C GLY A 52 -7.45 7.45 -5.76
N LYS A 53 -6.96 8.46 -6.49
CA LYS A 53 -5.84 9.36 -6.15
C LYS A 53 -5.82 9.89 -4.70
N TYR A 54 -6.88 9.67 -3.94
CA TYR A 54 -7.00 9.95 -2.50
C TYR A 54 -7.60 8.75 -1.74
N PRO A 55 -6.80 7.80 -1.23
CA PRO A 55 -7.26 6.75 -0.35
C PRO A 55 -7.94 7.28 0.91
N ALA A 56 -8.99 6.58 1.35
CA ALA A 56 -9.56 6.73 2.68
C ALA A 56 -8.52 6.43 3.77
N GLY A 57 -8.57 7.19 4.86
CA GLY A 57 -7.58 7.07 5.95
C GLY A 57 -7.52 5.67 6.59
N ALA A 58 -8.62 4.90 6.56
CA ALA A 58 -8.63 3.53 7.08
C ALA A 58 -7.78 2.58 6.22
N GLN A 59 -7.93 2.63 4.89
CA GLN A 59 -7.16 1.80 3.97
C GLN A 59 -5.69 2.22 3.95
N GLN A 60 -5.40 3.52 4.02
CA GLN A 60 -4.02 4.01 4.14
C GLN A 60 -3.33 3.41 5.37
N ARG A 61 -4.00 3.40 6.53
CA ARG A 61 -3.46 2.77 7.75
C ARG A 61 -3.28 1.26 7.60
N ALA A 62 -4.24 0.56 6.99
CA ALA A 62 -4.15 -0.87 6.75
C ALA A 62 -2.96 -1.23 5.84
N ASN A 63 -2.78 -0.48 4.76
CA ASN A 63 -1.65 -0.62 3.85
C ASN A 63 -0.31 -0.36 4.54
N LYS A 64 -0.23 0.68 5.37
CA LYS A 64 0.97 1.00 6.15
C LYS A 64 1.31 -0.06 7.20
N ALA A 65 0.31 -0.67 7.82
CA ALA A 65 0.51 -1.74 8.79
C ALA A 65 1.19 -2.98 8.18
N ILE A 66 1.13 -3.13 6.85
CA ILE A 66 1.82 -4.17 6.09
C ILE A 66 3.19 -3.65 5.61
N LEU A 67 3.20 -2.47 4.97
CA LEU A 67 4.38 -1.92 4.31
C LEU A 67 5.49 -1.54 5.28
N LEU A 68 5.15 -0.83 6.36
CA LEU A 68 6.14 -0.24 7.27
C LEU A 68 7.00 -1.31 7.97
N PRO A 69 6.45 -2.39 8.57
CA PRO A 69 7.27 -3.43 9.19
C PRO A 69 8.19 -4.14 8.19
N CYS A 70 7.74 -4.34 6.95
CA CYS A 70 8.56 -4.97 5.90
C CYS A 70 9.77 -4.10 5.56
N LEU A 71 9.55 -2.80 5.35
CA LEU A 71 10.64 -1.85 5.08
C LEU A 71 11.59 -1.71 6.28
N GLN A 72 11.05 -1.70 7.50
CA GLN A 72 11.85 -1.62 8.72
C GLN A 72 12.75 -2.83 8.95
N ALA A 73 12.41 -4.00 8.40
CA ALA A 73 13.30 -5.16 8.41
C ALA A 73 14.58 -4.94 7.58
N ALA A 74 14.54 -4.06 6.58
CA ALA A 74 15.69 -3.68 5.77
C ALA A 74 16.38 -2.39 6.28
N ASN A 75 15.61 -1.41 6.73
CA ASN A 75 16.11 -0.18 7.35
C ASN A 75 15.25 0.21 8.56
N PRO A 76 15.69 -0.07 9.80
CA PRO A 76 14.91 0.17 11.01
C PRO A 76 14.68 1.67 11.31
N ASP A 77 15.44 2.57 10.68
CA ASP A 77 15.28 4.02 10.84
C ASP A 77 14.07 4.58 10.07
N ILE A 78 13.41 3.77 9.24
CA ILE A 78 12.21 4.18 8.53
C ILE A 78 11.06 4.38 9.52
N THR A 79 10.62 5.63 9.65
CA THR A 79 9.44 6.00 10.43
C THR A 79 8.21 6.13 9.55
N ASN A 80 7.02 6.11 10.17
CA ASN A 80 5.78 6.41 9.44
C ASN A 80 5.84 7.80 8.76
N ASP A 81 6.41 8.80 9.43
CA ASP A 81 6.50 10.17 8.91
C ASP A 81 7.47 10.27 7.73
N LEU A 82 8.59 9.54 7.78
CA LEU A 82 9.51 9.43 6.65
C LEU A 82 8.82 8.76 5.46
N LEU A 83 8.15 7.62 5.69
CA LEU A 83 7.43 6.90 4.65
C LEU A 83 6.36 7.79 4.00
N ASP A 84 5.58 8.52 4.79
CA ASP A 84 4.60 9.48 4.27
C ASP A 84 5.26 10.57 3.42
N THR A 85 6.31 11.18 3.94
CA THR A 85 7.03 12.27 3.27
C THR A 85 7.57 11.83 1.91
N VAL A 86 8.20 10.66 1.84
CA VAL A 86 8.74 10.13 0.59
C VAL A 86 7.63 9.73 -0.36
N MET A 87 6.62 9.00 0.11
CA MET A 87 5.53 8.55 -0.76
C MET A 87 4.78 9.74 -1.37
N ASP A 88 4.49 10.76 -0.56
CA ASP A 88 3.80 11.98 -0.99
C ASP A 88 4.62 12.82 -1.98
N ARG A 89 5.94 12.86 -1.84
CA ARG A 89 6.84 13.53 -2.80
C ARG A 89 6.71 13.00 -4.22
N TYR A 90 6.46 11.70 -4.37
CA TYR A 90 6.38 11.02 -5.66
C TYR A 90 4.95 10.72 -6.12
N ARG A 91 3.92 11.24 -5.44
CA ARG A 91 2.56 11.23 -5.96
C ARG A 91 2.43 12.29 -7.06
N PRO A 92 1.85 11.98 -8.23
CA PRO A 92 1.55 12.98 -9.25
C PRO A 92 0.66 14.13 -8.73
N GLU A 93 -0.16 13.83 -7.71
CA GLU A 93 -1.13 14.76 -7.13
C GLU A 93 -0.54 15.68 -6.05
N GLY A 94 0.72 15.43 -5.67
CA GLY A 94 1.35 16.01 -4.49
C GLY A 94 0.87 15.39 -3.17
N ALA A 95 1.36 15.95 -2.07
CA ALA A 95 1.05 15.49 -0.72
C ALA A 95 -0.44 15.58 -0.39
N PHE A 96 -0.92 14.67 0.47
CA PHE A 96 -2.27 14.80 1.01
C PHE A 96 -2.34 16.09 1.83
N ARG A 97 -3.17 17.04 1.39
CA ARG A 97 -3.50 18.19 2.25
C ARG A 97 -4.27 17.63 3.45
N LYS A 98 -3.68 17.78 4.64
CA LYS A 98 -4.30 17.45 5.93
C LYS A 98 -5.55 18.30 6.17
#